data_AF-A0A7Y7U0N5-F1
#
_entry.id   AF-A0A7Y7U0N5-F1
#
_cell.length_a   1.000
_cell.length_b   1.000
_cell.length_c   1.000
_cell.angle_alpha   90.00
_cell.angle_beta   90.00
_cell.angle_gamma   90.00
#
_symmetry.space_group_name_H-M   'P 1'
#
loop_
_entity.id
_entity.type
_entity.pdbx_description
1 polymer ?
#
loop_
_entity_poly.entity_id
_entity_poly.type
_entity_poly.pdbx_seq_one_letter_code
_entity_poly.pdbx_strand_id
1 'polypeptide(L)'
;MENEIISIFSKEEFQEMFLQTLQEFERKKLMKGQKNKSYSINQVAKRLGRSHGTITSLIKKGTLKATADKRITEYALEEYLNSNTKLEQQV
;
A
#
# COMPACT_ATOMS: atom_id res chain seq x y z
N MET A 1 -21.65 -38.22 3.13
CA MET A 1 -22.31 -37.50 4.24
C MET A 1 -21.74 -36.10 4.22
N GLU A 2 -22.57 -35.12 3.86
CA GLU A 2 -22.17 -33.70 3.92
C GLU A 2 -22.14 -33.29 5.39
N ASN A 3 -21.03 -32.71 5.82
CA ASN A 3 -20.91 -32.18 7.17
C ASN A 3 -21.46 -30.75 7.14
N GLU A 4 -22.67 -30.56 7.66
CA GLU A 4 -23.23 -29.23 7.88
C GLU A 4 -22.72 -28.69 9.22
N ILE A 5 -22.07 -27.52 9.19
CA ILE A 5 -21.70 -26.78 10.39
C ILE A 5 -22.79 -25.74 10.64
N ILE A 6 -23.56 -25.94 11.71
CA ILE A 6 -24.55 -24.96 12.18
C ILE A 6 -23.89 -24.16 13.31
N SER A 7 -23.62 -22.89 13.03
CA SER A 7 -23.10 -21.95 14.03
C SER A 7 -24.24 -21.07 14.55
N ILE A 8 -24.45 -21.08 15.86
CA ILE A 8 -25.44 -20.24 16.55
C ILE A 8 -24.70 -19.05 17.15
N PHE A 9 -25.16 -17.84 16.83
CA PHE A 9 -24.61 -16.60 17.34
C PHE A 9 -25.69 -15.82 18.07
N SER A 10 -25.31 -15.13 19.14
CA SER A 10 -26.14 -14.04 19.66
C SER A 10 -26.23 -12.91 18.63
N LYS A 11 -27.23 -12.05 18.80
CA LYS A 11 -27.42 -10.88 17.94
C LYS A 11 -26.18 -9.97 17.99
N GLU A 12 -25.60 -9.81 19.16
CA GLU A 12 -24.47 -8.95 19.45
C GLU A 12 -23.20 -9.48 18.76
N GLU A 13 -22.90 -10.77 18.90
CA GLU A 13 -21.74 -11.41 18.23
C GLU A 13 -21.86 -11.33 16.70
N PHE A 14 -23.06 -11.51 16.16
CA PHE A 14 -23.29 -11.36 14.73
C PHE A 14 -23.04 -9.91 14.27
N GLN A 15 -23.53 -8.94 15.02
CA GLN A 15 -23.32 -7.52 14.72
C GLN A 15 -21.84 -7.15 14.77
N GLU A 16 -21.10 -7.60 15.77
CA GLU A 16 -19.66 -7.38 15.89
C GLU A 16 -18.89 -8.00 14.73
N MET A 17 -19.16 -9.28 14.42
CA MET A 17 -18.53 -9.98 13.29
C MET A 17 -18.83 -9.28 11.96
N PHE A 18 -20.07 -8.85 11.76
CA PHE A 18 -20.48 -8.14 10.55
C PHE A 18 -19.78 -6.79 10.44
N LEU A 19 -19.70 -6.03 11.53
CA LEU A 19 -19.02 -4.73 11.57
C LEU A 19 -17.53 -4.88 11.26
N GLN A 20 -16.87 -5.85 11.87
CA GLN A 20 -15.46 -6.17 11.62
C GLN A 20 -15.25 -6.54 10.15
N THR A 21 -16.09 -7.41 9.60
CA THR A 21 -16.03 -7.82 8.19
C THR A 21 -16.19 -6.62 7.25
N LEU A 22 -17.12 -5.71 7.55
CA LEU A 22 -17.36 -4.51 6.75
C LEU A 22 -16.14 -3.57 6.80
N GLN A 23 -15.57 -3.34 7.98
CA GLN A 23 -14.36 -2.53 8.14
C GLN A 23 -13.17 -3.13 7.37
N GLU A 24 -13.01 -4.46 7.41
CA GLU A 24 -11.98 -5.13 6.61
C GLU A 24 -12.17 -4.93 5.11
N PHE A 25 -13.43 -5.04 4.66
CA PHE A 25 -13.79 -4.86 3.26
C PHE A 25 -13.49 -3.44 2.78
N GLU A 26 -13.88 -2.42 3.55
CA GLU A 26 -13.59 -1.03 3.23
C GLU A 26 -12.10 -0.73 3.22
N ARG A 27 -11.35 -1.24 4.21
CA ARG A 27 -9.89 -1.14 4.25
C ARG A 27 -9.26 -1.77 3.00
N LYS A 28 -9.70 -2.97 2.60
CA LYS A 28 -9.24 -3.65 1.38
C LYS A 28 -9.62 -2.86 0.11
N LYS A 29 -10.79 -2.22 0.08
CA LYS A 29 -11.26 -1.38 -1.04
C LYS A 29 -10.40 -0.12 -1.20
N LEU A 30 -10.09 0.56 -0.10
CA LEU A 30 -9.19 1.73 -0.09
C LEU A 30 -7.79 1.36 -0.59
N MET A 31 -7.25 0.23 -0.13
CA MET A 31 -5.96 -0.30 -0.58
C MET A 31 -5.98 -0.64 -2.08
N LYS A 32 -7.07 -1.20 -2.62
CA LYS A 32 -7.21 -1.49 -4.06
C LYS A 32 -7.25 -0.22 -4.91
N GLY A 33 -7.90 0.85 -4.45
CA GLY A 33 -7.95 2.13 -5.17
C GLY A 33 -6.58 2.84 -5.27
N GLN A 34 -5.70 2.64 -4.29
CA GLN A 34 -4.33 3.16 -4.29
C GLN A 34 -3.38 2.35 -5.19
N LYS A 35 -3.61 1.04 -5.35
CA LYS A 35 -2.74 0.14 -6.13
C LYS A 35 -2.62 0.51 -7.62
N ASN A 36 -3.59 1.21 -8.20
CA ASN A 36 -3.57 1.60 -9.62
C ASN A 36 -2.94 2.96 -9.88
N LYS A 37 -2.66 3.77 -8.84
CA LYS A 37 -2.00 5.05 -9.03
C LYS A 37 -0.52 4.81 -9.30
N SER A 38 -0.06 5.37 -10.41
CA SER A 38 1.35 5.38 -10.77
C SER A 38 1.74 6.75 -11.29
N TYR A 39 2.97 7.14 -11.03
CA TYR A 39 3.50 8.47 -11.26
C TYR A 39 4.68 8.39 -12.21
N SER A 40 4.84 9.43 -13.02
CA SER A 40 6.09 9.62 -13.77
C SER A 40 7.22 10.01 -12.82
N ILE A 41 8.47 9.80 -13.25
CA ILE A 41 9.66 10.24 -12.50
C ILE A 41 9.57 11.73 -12.16
N ASN A 42 9.08 12.57 -13.08
CA ASN A 42 8.89 14.01 -12.84
C ASN A 42 7.87 14.31 -11.74
N GLN A 43 6.77 13.57 -11.67
CA GLN A 43 5.77 13.74 -10.62
C GLN A 43 6.34 13.34 -9.26
N VAL A 44 7.10 12.25 -9.20
CA VAL A 44 7.77 11.82 -7.96
C VAL A 44 8.88 12.78 -7.55
N ALA A 45 9.67 13.28 -8.50
CA ALA A 45 10.70 14.29 -8.27
C ALA A 45 10.12 15.55 -7.60
N LYS A 46 8.99 16.04 -8.13
CA LYS A 46 8.25 17.16 -7.52
C LYS A 46 7.73 16.82 -6.12
N ARG A 47 7.13 15.65 -5.94
CA ARG A 47 6.56 15.22 -4.65
C ARG A 47 7.61 15.04 -3.55
N LEU A 48 8.81 14.58 -3.91
CA LEU A 48 9.92 14.37 -2.98
C LEU A 48 10.86 15.58 -2.85
N GLY A 49 10.65 16.65 -3.62
CA GLY A 49 11.56 17.80 -3.65
C GLY A 49 12.97 17.45 -4.13
N ARG A 50 13.11 16.49 -5.05
CA ARG A 50 14.40 16.01 -5.56
C ARG A 50 14.51 16.21 -7.07
N SER A 51 15.74 16.20 -7.60
CA SER A 51 15.96 16.27 -9.04
C SER A 51 15.51 14.97 -9.74
N HIS A 52 15.13 15.07 -11.03
CA HIS A 52 14.84 13.90 -11.86
C HIS A 52 16.00 12.90 -11.90
N GLY A 53 17.24 13.40 -11.97
CA GLY A 53 18.46 12.58 -11.93
C GLY A 53 18.60 11.79 -10.64
N THR A 54 18.26 12.41 -9.49
CA THR A 54 18.23 11.75 -8.19
C THR A 54 17.24 10.60 -8.17
N ILE A 55 15.99 10.82 -8.61
CA ILE A 55 14.98 9.75 -8.66
C ILE A 55 15.43 8.62 -9.61
N THR A 56 16.01 8.96 -10.76
CA THR A 56 16.55 7.97 -11.70
C THR A 56 17.68 7.15 -11.07
N SER A 57 18.55 7.79 -10.28
CA SER A 57 19.63 7.13 -9.54
C SER A 57 19.08 6.18 -8.47
N LEU A 58 18.05 6.59 -7.72
CA LEU A 58 17.37 5.72 -6.74
C LEU A 58 16.75 4.48 -7.39
N ILE A 59 16.18 4.62 -8.59
CA ILE A 59 15.66 3.49 -9.36
C ILE A 59 16.79 2.56 -9.80
N LYS A 60 17.88 3.10 -10.38
CA LYS A 60 19.02 2.30 -10.83
C LYS A 60 19.71 1.54 -9.70
N LYS A 61 19.73 2.11 -8.49
CA LYS A 61 20.26 1.49 -7.28
C LYS A 61 19.32 0.45 -6.65
N GLY A 62 18.08 0.34 -7.15
CA GLY A 62 17.06 -0.53 -6.58
C GLY A 62 16.42 -0.03 -5.28
N THR A 63 16.80 1.16 -4.81
CA THR A 63 16.25 1.78 -3.59
C THR A 63 14.80 2.22 -3.79
N LEU A 64 14.45 2.66 -5.00
CA LEU A 64 13.08 2.99 -5.38
C LEU A 64 12.62 2.08 -6.50
N LYS A 65 11.54 1.33 -6.29
CA LYS A 65 11.00 0.41 -7.30
C LYS A 65 10.24 1.18 -8.39
N ALA A 66 10.44 0.77 -9.64
CA ALA A 66 9.71 1.28 -10.80
C ALA A 66 9.30 0.11 -11.71
N THR A 67 8.24 0.30 -12.48
CA THR A 67 7.78 -0.62 -13.52
C THR A 67 8.68 -0.54 -14.76
N ALA A 68 8.54 -1.49 -15.69
CA ALA A 68 9.34 -1.54 -16.92
C ALA A 68 9.20 -0.27 -17.79
N ASP A 69 8.03 0.38 -17.76
CA ASP A 69 7.73 1.65 -18.42
C ASP A 69 8.18 2.89 -17.60
N LYS A 70 9.01 2.70 -16.57
CA LYS A 70 9.59 3.76 -15.72
C LYS A 70 8.56 4.56 -14.93
N ARG A 71 7.43 3.94 -14.58
CA ARG A 71 6.44 4.52 -13.67
C ARG A 71 6.67 4.01 -12.25
N ILE A 72 6.35 4.84 -11.28
CA ILE A 72 6.51 4.54 -9.86
C ILE A 72 5.10 4.40 -9.30
N THR A 73 4.72 3.21 -8.83
CA THR A 73 3.40 2.99 -8.22
C THR A 73 3.33 3.71 -6.88
N GLU A 74 2.12 4.09 -6.44
CA GLU A 74 1.93 4.69 -5.11
C GLU A 74 2.50 3.76 -4.03
N TYR A 75 2.25 2.45 -4.16
CA TYR A 75 2.79 1.43 -3.27
C TYR A 75 4.33 1.46 -3.18
N ALA A 76 5.02 1.51 -4.33
CA ALA A 76 6.48 1.57 -4.36
C ALA A 76 7.03 2.86 -3.74
N LEU A 77 6.32 3.97 -3.91
CA LEU A 77 6.68 5.25 -3.33
C LEU A 77 6.48 5.26 -1.80
N GLU A 78 5.35 4.74 -1.33
CA GLU A 78 5.07 4.57 0.11
C GLU A 78 6.07 3.62 0.77
N GLU A 79 6.40 2.49 0.12
CA GLU A 79 7.42 1.55 0.59
C GLU A 79 8.78 2.24 0.76
N TYR A 80 9.19 3.06 -0.20
CA TYR A 80 10.41 3.86 -0.13
C TYR A 80 10.39 4.86 1.03
N LEU A 81 9.29 5.60 1.20
CA LEU A 81 9.15 6.58 2.28
C LEU A 81 9.22 5.92 3.66
N ASN A 82 8.47 4.84 3.85
CA ASN A 82 8.43 4.09 5.10
C ASN A 82 9.78 3.45 5.45
N SER A 83 10.55 3.03 4.44
CA SER A 83 11.89 2.47 4.64
C SER A 83 12.90 3.52 5.08
N ASN A 84 12.81 4.75 4.55
CA ASN A 84 13.65 5.87 5.00
C ASN A 84 13.31 6.30 6.44
N THR A 85 12.03 6.33 6.81
CA THR A 85 11.63 6.73 8.19
C THR A 85 12.17 5.76 9.26
N LYS A 86 12.35 4.48 8.93
CA LYS A 86 12.94 3.49 9.85
C LYS A 86 14.46 3.65 10.05
N LEU A 87 15.16 4.27 9.10
CA LEU A 87 16.60 4.55 9.20
C LEU A 87 16.89 5.76 10.09
N GLU A 88 15.96 6.72 10.20
CA GLU A 88 16.11 7.90 11.06
C GLU A 88 15.81 7.64 12.54
N GLN A 89 15.20 6.49 12.89
CA GLN A 89 14.86 6.12 14.27
C GLN A 89 15.92 5.21 14.93
N GLN A 90 17.06 4.98 14.27
CA GLN A 90 18.17 4.16 14.78
C GLN A 90 19.46 4.97 15.04
N VAL A 91 19.37 6.31 15.10
CA VAL A 91 20.48 7.20 15.44
C VAL A 91 20.16 7.97 16.71
#